data_AF-A0AAP0NZ24-F1
#
_entry.id   AF-A0AAP0NZ24-F1
#
_cell.length_a   1.000
_cell.length_b   1.000
_cell.length_c   1.000
_cell.angle_alpha   90.00
_cell.angle_beta   90.00
_cell.angle_gamma   90.00
#
_symmetry.space_group_name_H-M   'P 1'
#
loop_
_entity.id
_entity.type
_entity.pdbx_description
1 polymer ?
#
loop_
_entity_poly.entity_id
_entity_poly.type
_entity_poly.pdbx_seq_one_letter_code
_entity_poly.pdbx_strand_id
1 'polypeptide(L)'
;MKQLNMKLNKAGKERKFTLQELEEIRNDAYVVTVVHDHGAVEIQSFETSNAFKVNSHRLKIFYEDLPIHNVEVVSLATPVYTD
;
A
#
# COMPACT_ATOMS: atom_id res chain seq x y z
N MET A 1 -23.65 -0.28 -32.45
CA MET A 1 -23.52 0.54 -31.23
C MET A 1 -23.75 -0.35 -30.01
N LYS A 2 -22.75 -0.60 -29.16
CA LYS A 2 -22.93 -1.41 -27.95
C LYS A 2 -23.38 -0.50 -26.81
N GLN A 3 -24.59 -0.70 -26.31
CA GLN A 3 -25.08 -0.02 -25.11
C GLN A 3 -24.41 -0.65 -23.88
N LEU A 4 -23.72 0.16 -23.06
CA LEU A 4 -23.19 -0.26 -21.78
C LEU A 4 -24.30 -0.14 -20.73
N ASN A 5 -24.75 -1.28 -20.21
CA ASN A 5 -25.82 -1.38 -19.24
C ASN A 5 -25.26 -1.06 -17.85
N MET A 6 -25.16 0.23 -17.50
CA MET A 6 -24.73 0.72 -16.18
C MET A 6 -25.84 0.53 -15.14
N LYS A 7 -26.29 -0.71 -14.93
CA LYS A 7 -27.12 -1.04 -13.78
C LYS A 7 -26.20 -1.37 -12.61
N LEU A 8 -26.03 -0.41 -11.71
CA LEU A 8 -25.46 -0.65 -10.38
C LEU A 8 -26.41 -1.56 -9.60
N ASN A 9 -26.34 -2.85 -9.85
CA ASN A 9 -27.02 -3.86 -9.04
C ASN A 9 -26.34 -3.97 -7.67
N LYS A 10 -26.97 -4.66 -6.71
CA LYS A 10 -26.50 -4.87 -5.34
C LYS A 10 -24.99 -5.23 -5.25
N ALA A 11 -24.49 -5.99 -6.22
CA ALA A 11 -23.07 -6.34 -6.36
C ALA A 11 -22.13 -5.15 -6.64
N GLY A 12 -22.61 -4.08 -7.27
CA GLY A 12 -21.89 -2.81 -7.43
C GLY A 12 -21.83 -1.97 -6.15
N LYS A 13 -22.81 -2.13 -5.24
CA LYS A 13 -22.77 -1.57 -3.89
C LYS A 13 -21.85 -2.38 -2.99
N GLU A 14 -21.85 -3.71 -3.11
CA GLU A 14 -20.94 -4.63 -2.41
C GLU A 14 -19.49 -4.56 -2.93
N ARG A 15 -19.27 -4.21 -4.20
CA ARG A 15 -17.92 -3.91 -4.76
C ARG A 15 -17.45 -2.49 -4.48
N LYS A 16 -18.32 -1.63 -3.95
CA LYS A 16 -17.95 -0.27 -3.56
C LYS A 16 -17.43 -0.32 -2.14
N PHE A 17 -16.13 -0.57 -2.00
CA PHE A 17 -15.42 -0.29 -0.75
C PHE A 17 -15.85 1.08 -0.24
N THR A 18 -16.26 1.13 1.03
CA THR A 18 -16.60 2.39 1.68
C THR A 18 -15.34 3.25 1.83
N LEU A 19 -15.51 4.57 1.93
CA LEU A 19 -14.35 5.48 2.10
C LEU A 19 -13.54 5.13 3.36
N GLN A 20 -14.23 4.65 4.40
CA GLN A 20 -13.63 4.21 5.67
C GLN A 20 -12.75 2.96 5.48
N GLU A 21 -13.21 1.94 4.77
CA GLU A 21 -12.41 0.74 4.47
C GLU A 21 -11.18 1.07 3.59
N LEU A 22 -11.30 2.05 2.69
CA LEU A 22 -10.16 2.53 1.88
C LEU A 22 -9.15 3.34 2.70
N GLU A 23 -9.61 4.06 3.73
CA GLU A 23 -8.76 4.81 4.65
C GLU A 23 -7.97 3.86 5.56
N GLU A 24 -8.61 2.80 6.07
CA GLU A 24 -7.92 1.71 6.80
C GLU A 24 -6.81 1.10 5.93
N ILE A 25 -7.09 0.78 4.65
CA ILE A 25 -6.10 0.20 3.71
C ILE A 25 -4.90 1.11 3.45
N ARG A 26 -5.05 2.45 3.53
CA ARG A 26 -3.98 3.38 3.14
C ARG A 26 -3.08 3.79 4.31
N ASN A 27 -3.61 3.82 5.52
CA ASN A 27 -2.92 4.47 6.64
C ASN A 27 -2.21 3.47 7.56
N ASP A 28 -2.53 2.18 7.46
CA ASP A 28 -2.01 1.18 8.39
C ASP A 28 -0.83 0.38 7.82
N ALA A 29 0.01 -0.13 8.74
CA ALA A 29 1.05 -1.07 8.42
C ALA A 29 0.46 -2.49 8.32
N TYR A 30 0.91 -3.24 7.31
CA TYR A 30 0.49 -4.61 7.07
C TYR A 30 1.69 -5.54 7.01
N VAL A 31 1.53 -6.76 7.53
CA VAL A 31 2.53 -7.82 7.35
C VAL A 31 2.21 -8.64 6.11
N VAL A 32 3.24 -8.96 5.34
CA VAL A 32 3.14 -9.90 4.21
C VAL A 32 3.19 -11.32 4.76
N THR A 33 2.16 -12.11 4.49
CA THR A 33 2.06 -13.50 4.95
C THR A 33 2.38 -14.52 3.86
N VAL A 34 1.98 -14.23 2.61
CA VAL A 34 2.22 -15.12 1.46
C VAL A 34 2.60 -14.30 0.23
N VAL A 35 3.64 -14.73 -0.49
CA VAL A 35 4.02 -14.19 -1.79
C VAL A 35 3.78 -15.26 -2.86
N HIS A 36 3.02 -14.92 -3.89
CA HIS A 36 2.72 -15.80 -5.02
C HIS A 36 3.63 -15.49 -6.22
N ASP A 37 3.94 -16.50 -7.02
CA ASP A 37 4.86 -16.43 -8.16
C ASP A 37 4.49 -15.39 -9.26
N HIS A 38 3.23 -14.94 -9.25
CA HIS A 38 2.69 -14.00 -10.25
C HIS A 38 2.46 -12.58 -9.71
N GLY A 39 3.16 -12.21 -8.62
CA GLY A 39 3.10 -10.85 -8.08
C GLY A 39 1.82 -10.53 -7.31
N ALA A 40 1.04 -11.54 -6.95
CA ALA A 40 0.01 -11.40 -5.93
C ALA A 40 0.62 -11.65 -4.55
N VAL A 41 0.20 -10.88 -3.56
CA VAL A 41 0.69 -10.96 -2.19
C VAL A 41 -0.51 -10.93 -1.25
N GLU A 42 -0.47 -11.77 -0.22
CA GLU A 42 -1.41 -11.72 0.88
C GLU A 42 -0.82 -10.89 2.01
N ILE A 43 -1.59 -9.91 2.47
CA ILE A 43 -1.23 -9.00 3.54
C ILE A 43 -2.24 -9.13 4.66
N GLN A 44 -1.80 -8.96 5.91
CA GLN A 44 -2.66 -9.02 7.08
C GLN A 44 -2.50 -7.76 7.94
N SER A 45 -3.63 -7.17 8.35
CA SER A 45 -3.65 -6.06 9.32
C SER A 45 -3.32 -6.60 10.70
N PHE A 46 -2.44 -5.91 11.44
CA PHE A 46 -2.18 -6.24 12.83
C PHE A 46 -3.36 -5.91 13.75
N GLU A 47 -4.09 -4.83 13.46
CA GLU A 47 -5.15 -4.33 14.34
C GLU A 47 -6.43 -5.17 14.23
N THR A 48 -6.83 -5.50 13.01
CA THR A 48 -8.10 -6.16 12.74
C THR A 48 -7.95 -7.65 12.43
N SER A 49 -6.71 -8.13 12.27
CA SER A 49 -6.40 -9.49 11.78
C SER A 49 -6.99 -9.81 10.39
N ASN A 50 -7.55 -8.82 9.70
CA ASN A 50 -8.11 -8.98 8.36
C ASN A 50 -7.00 -9.24 7.35
N ALA A 51 -7.21 -10.22 6.46
CA ALA A 51 -6.29 -10.58 5.40
C ALA A 51 -6.83 -10.21 4.03
N PHE A 52 -5.96 -9.67 3.18
CA PHE A 52 -6.29 -9.20 1.84
C PHE A 52 -5.29 -9.72 0.83
N LYS A 53 -5.76 -10.06 -0.37
CA LYS A 53 -4.90 -10.39 -1.52
C LYS A 53 -4.78 -9.17 -2.43
N VAL A 54 -3.57 -8.67 -2.59
CA VAL A 54 -3.25 -7.46 -3.37
C VAL A 54 -2.16 -7.74 -4.39
N ASN A 55 -1.97 -6.81 -5.33
CA ASN A 55 -0.83 -6.87 -6.25
C ASN A 55 0.41 -6.28 -5.57
N SER A 56 1.52 -7.01 -5.57
CA SER A 56 2.81 -6.60 -4.99
C SER A 56 3.26 -5.21 -5.44
N HIS A 57 3.04 -4.88 -6.72
CA HIS A 57 3.40 -3.61 -7.33
C HIS A 57 2.73 -2.38 -6.69
N ARG A 58 1.66 -2.58 -5.91
CA ARG A 58 0.94 -1.51 -5.22
C ARG A 58 1.29 -1.41 -3.73
N LEU A 59 2.18 -2.27 -3.24
CA LEU A 59 2.66 -2.22 -1.87
C LEU A 59 3.83 -1.23 -1.76
N LYS A 60 3.74 -0.33 -0.77
CA LYS A 60 4.84 0.52 -0.34
C LYS A 60 5.47 -0.13 0.88
N ILE A 61 6.78 -0.37 0.82
CA ILE A 61 7.52 -0.94 1.96
C ILE A 61 7.46 0.05 3.12
N PHE A 62 6.97 -0.41 4.27
CA PHE A 62 7.11 0.29 5.54
C PHE A 62 8.47 -0.09 6.12
N TYR A 63 9.35 0.88 6.31
CA TYR A 63 10.65 0.66 6.94
C TYR A 63 10.47 0.69 8.45
N GLU A 64 10.35 -0.48 9.07
CA GLU A 64 10.27 -0.64 10.52
C GLU A 64 11.65 -1.01 11.05
N ASP A 65 12.61 -0.10 10.93
CA ASP A 65 14.00 -0.27 11.39
C ASP A 65 14.89 -1.12 10.48
N LEU A 66 15.46 -0.48 9.45
CA LEU A 66 16.69 -1.01 8.85
C LEU A 66 17.74 -1.14 9.96
N PRO A 67 18.44 -2.29 10.11
CA PRO A 67 19.72 -2.25 10.80
C PRO A 67 20.55 -1.24 10.02
N ILE A 68 20.82 -0.09 10.64
CA ILE A 68 21.67 0.98 10.11
C ILE A 68 23.03 0.34 9.89
N HIS A 69 23.23 -0.31 8.74
CA HIS A 69 24.55 -0.63 8.25
C HIS A 69 25.12 0.71 7.83
N ASN A 70 25.72 1.39 8.80
CA ASN A 70 26.54 2.60 8.63
C ASN A 70 26.10 3.45 7.44
N VAL A 71 24.89 4.03 7.50
CA VAL A 71 24.57 5.11 6.58
C VAL A 71 25.54 6.23 6.94
N GLU A 72 26.61 6.40 6.15
CA GLU A 72 27.47 7.57 6.25
C GLU A 72 26.56 8.79 6.11
N VAL A 73 26.32 9.47 7.23
CA VAL A 73 25.63 10.75 7.25
C VAL A 73 26.57 11.73 6.57
N VAL A 74 26.46 11.86 5.25
CA VAL A 74 27.10 12.95 4.52
C VAL A 74 26.43 14.24 4.98
N SER A 75 27.12 14.97 5.86
CA SER A 75 26.74 16.32 6.24
C SER A 75 26.81 17.20 4.98
N LEU A 76 25.65 17.52 4.42
CA LEU A 76 25.57 18.43 3.29
C LEU A 76 25.80 19.85 3.81
N ALA A 77 26.97 20.41 3.49
CA ALA A 77 27.24 21.81 3.77
C ALA A 77 26.33 22.69 2.90
N THR A 78 25.78 23.76 3.49
CA THR A 78 25.07 24.78 2.72
C THR A 78 26.05 25.40 1.71
N PRO A 79 25.74 25.39 0.40
CA PRO A 79 26.60 26.05 -0.58
C PRO A 79 26.66 27.55 -0.27
N VAL A 80 27.88 28.07 -0.13
CA VAL A 80 28.11 29.52 -0.02
C VAL A 80 28.11 30.07 -1.43
N TYR A 81 27.00 30.67 -1.84
CA TYR A 81 26.95 31.45 -3.07
C TYR A 81 27.53 32.84 -2.78
N THR A 82 28.61 33.20 -3.47
CA THR A 82 29.09 34.58 -3.55
C THR A 82 28.42 35.27 -4.73
N ASP A 83 27.97 36.52 -4.54
CA ASP A 83 27.54 37.41 -5.63
C ASP A 83 28.70 37.75 -6.59
#